data_AF-D4N4Z9-F1
#
_entry.id   AF-D4N4Z9-F1
#
_cell.length_a   1.000
_cell.length_b   1.000
_cell.length_c   1.000
_cell.angle_alpha   90.00
_cell.angle_beta   90.00
_cell.angle_gamma   90.00
#
_symmetry.space_group_name_H-M   'P 1'
#
loop_
_entity.id
_entity.type
_entity.pdbx_description
1 polymer ?
#
loop_
_entity_poly.entity_id
_entity_poly.type
_entity_poly.pdbx_seq_one_letter_code
_entity_poly.pdbx_strand_id
1 'polypeptide(L)'
;MAFSTIVVLFVAAVGFGNKISSADTCPEFGEWKPWTECLWYPMQNIYDKMTASCGLPGHRNLTNILPLPPGFTIPPPCGHCSFKTRCRTRPKKEGCYPFDGEREICHEHGDICTIAKLPGIGCGWTVLQEVVKQCLSRPDIPEYMRAGYKKLFHMLPKGHCIEKDNQCKCCCGDYEPNEDGTECVKQQDHQCAPFNEPGDWSECLWFPLADMFKKVQSHCGVEGKPEGLSPSSLAPAGFQIPEKCGFCSFRLKCQSREKKEGCFPLKVDKKSCGAEDCPTCGDVCTLDKQNNSCAFTKAMGMKFWNSFAHKAKESNLAHWRRDGYADLFKFLPYGHCKEVGDKCKCCCHPYEPNEDGTACVVKQYCKSLEEVGGKKQQKDQPESEKKAENMPETTGNASHHQHRHHHGDSSSESHEQHHHHHHH
;
A
#
# COMPACT_ATOMS: atom_id res chain seq x y z
N MET A 1 -14.10 3.85 -65.29
CA MET A 1 -15.03 5.00 -65.26
C MET A 1 -15.27 5.29 -63.79
N ALA A 2 -14.81 6.35 -63.13
CA ALA A 2 -14.54 7.75 -63.50
C ALA A 2 -15.23 8.59 -62.40
N PHE A 3 -14.41 9.19 -61.50
CA PHE A 3 -14.64 10.46 -60.79
C PHE A 3 -15.76 10.51 -59.72
N SER A 4 -15.71 11.29 -58.63
CA SER A 4 -14.71 12.06 -57.87
C SER A 4 -15.51 12.86 -56.80
N THR A 5 -14.82 13.42 -55.80
CA THR A 5 -15.19 14.67 -55.04
C THR A 5 -16.31 14.53 -53.98
N ILE A 6 -16.05 14.50 -52.66
CA ILE A 6 -15.64 15.58 -51.72
C ILE A 6 -16.50 16.85 -51.84
N VAL A 7 -17.19 17.26 -50.76
CA VAL A 7 -17.32 18.66 -50.23
C VAL A 7 -18.09 18.59 -48.88
N VAL A 8 -17.43 18.76 -47.72
CA VAL A 8 -17.31 19.94 -46.81
C VAL A 8 -18.42 20.10 -45.74
N LEU A 9 -17.94 20.17 -44.48
CA LEU A 9 -18.58 20.48 -43.19
C LEU A 9 -19.17 21.91 -43.09
N PHE A 10 -20.14 22.12 -42.18
CA PHE A 10 -20.21 23.22 -41.17
C PHE A 10 -21.62 23.38 -40.59
N VAL A 11 -21.85 23.06 -39.30
CA VAL A 11 -22.83 23.70 -38.35
C VAL A 11 -22.40 23.22 -36.93
N ALA A 12 -21.68 24.00 -36.11
CA ALA A 12 -22.05 25.12 -35.23
C ALA A 12 -22.69 24.73 -33.87
N ALA A 13 -22.02 25.20 -32.78
CA ALA A 13 -22.46 25.43 -31.39
C ALA A 13 -22.88 24.17 -30.58
N VAL A 14 -22.39 23.88 -29.38
CA VAL A 14 -22.33 24.67 -28.13
C VAL A 14 -21.31 23.99 -27.19
N GLY A 15 -20.41 24.74 -26.54
CA GLY A 15 -19.43 24.16 -25.60
C GLY A 15 -18.90 25.20 -24.61
N PHE A 16 -19.70 25.49 -23.58
CA PHE A 16 -19.23 26.01 -22.28
C PHE A 16 -18.09 25.11 -21.78
N GLY A 17 -16.98 25.52 -21.18
CA GLY A 17 -16.48 26.78 -20.65
C GLY A 17 -15.29 26.41 -19.74
N ASN A 18 -14.25 27.25 -19.76
CA ASN A 18 -13.10 27.32 -18.83
C ASN A 18 -11.91 26.34 -18.99
N LYS A 19 -10.93 26.83 -19.79
CA LYS A 19 -9.51 27.03 -19.46
C LYS A 19 -8.81 25.97 -18.59
N ILE A 20 -7.99 25.13 -19.23
CA ILE A 20 -6.76 24.60 -18.63
C ILE A 20 -5.62 25.53 -19.07
N SER A 21 -5.09 26.23 -18.07
CA SER A 21 -3.90 27.09 -18.10
C SER A 21 -2.68 26.33 -18.63
N SER A 22 -1.76 27.07 -19.28
CA SER A 22 -0.44 26.66 -19.76
C SER A 22 0.16 25.41 -19.08
N ALA A 23 0.41 24.37 -19.88
CA ALA A 23 1.24 23.25 -19.48
C ALA A 23 2.70 23.72 -19.39
N ASP A 24 3.09 24.36 -18.30
CA ASP A 24 4.51 24.58 -18.03
C ASP A 24 5.15 23.20 -17.84
N THR A 25 6.02 22.83 -18.77
CA THR A 25 6.76 21.57 -18.75
C THR A 25 7.38 21.33 -17.37
N CYS A 26 7.32 20.07 -16.93
CA CYS A 26 7.95 19.71 -15.67
C CYS A 26 9.47 19.88 -15.79
N PRO A 27 10.17 20.30 -14.70
CA PRO A 27 11.62 20.25 -14.67
C PRO A 27 12.13 18.86 -15.03
N GLU A 28 13.26 18.80 -15.72
CA GLU A 28 13.93 17.54 -16.02
C GLU A 28 14.42 16.88 -14.73
N PHE A 29 14.52 15.56 -14.75
CA PHE A 29 15.17 14.82 -13.68
C PHE A 29 16.68 15.03 -13.76
N GLY A 30 17.33 15.14 -12.60
CA GLY A 30 18.78 15.07 -12.52
C GLY A 30 19.31 13.68 -12.86
N GLU A 31 20.63 13.54 -12.74
CA GLU A 31 21.34 12.28 -12.94
C GLU A 31 20.84 11.15 -12.02
N TRP A 32 20.99 9.93 -12.50
CA TRP A 32 20.72 8.74 -11.70
C TRP A 32 21.71 8.62 -10.54
N LYS A 33 21.20 8.43 -9.33
CA LYS A 33 22.01 8.01 -8.19
C LYS A 33 22.47 6.55 -8.37
N PRO A 34 23.53 6.12 -7.68
CA PRO A 34 24.03 4.75 -7.79
C PRO A 34 22.97 3.70 -7.45
N TRP A 35 23.14 2.50 -8.01
CA TRP A 35 22.37 1.33 -7.62
C TRP A 35 22.65 0.96 -6.17
N THR A 36 21.60 0.56 -5.45
CA THR A 36 21.74 -0.10 -4.15
C THR A 36 22.31 -1.52 -4.32
N GLU A 37 22.76 -2.10 -3.22
CA GLU A 37 22.83 -3.55 -3.06
C GLU A 37 21.44 -4.20 -3.17
N CYS A 38 21.43 -5.54 -3.22
CA CYS A 38 20.20 -6.33 -3.20
C CYS A 38 19.42 -6.06 -1.91
N LEU A 39 18.26 -5.41 -2.05
CA LEU A 39 17.39 -5.04 -0.95
C LEU A 39 16.62 -6.24 -0.45
N TRP A 40 16.40 -6.29 0.87
CA TRP A 40 15.67 -7.38 1.52
C TRP A 40 14.89 -6.89 2.74
N TYR A 41 13.89 -7.67 3.13
CA TYR A 41 13.04 -7.43 4.29
C TYR A 41 13.86 -7.34 5.60
N PRO A 42 13.35 -6.66 6.64
CA PRO A 42 11.98 -6.16 6.85
C PRO A 42 11.60 -4.96 5.96
N MET A 43 10.29 -4.67 5.87
CA MET A 43 9.77 -3.56 5.05
C MET A 43 10.39 -2.21 5.42
N GLN A 44 10.69 -2.01 6.71
CA GLN A 44 11.42 -0.82 7.20
C GLN A 44 12.80 -0.69 6.52
N ASN A 45 13.58 -1.76 6.46
CA ASN A 45 14.91 -1.75 5.82
C ASN A 45 14.83 -1.44 4.32
N ILE A 46 13.85 -2.04 3.62
CA ILE A 46 13.60 -1.72 2.20
C ILE A 46 13.27 -0.23 2.06
N TYR A 47 12.34 0.29 2.86
CA TYR A 47 11.94 1.70 2.81
C TYR A 47 13.09 2.66 3.11
N ASP A 48 13.90 2.38 4.14
CA ASP A 48 15.02 3.23 4.52
C ASP A 48 16.08 3.26 3.41
N LYS A 49 16.41 2.11 2.80
CA LYS A 49 17.35 2.04 1.68
C LYS A 49 16.80 2.68 0.41
N MET A 50 15.51 2.54 0.12
CA MET A 50 14.86 3.21 -1.01
C MET A 50 14.79 4.73 -0.84
N THR A 51 14.52 5.23 0.37
CA THR A 51 14.53 6.68 0.64
C THR A 51 15.95 7.24 0.60
N ALA A 52 16.91 6.53 1.18
CA ALA A 52 18.33 6.89 1.12
C ALA A 52 18.85 6.92 -0.33
N SER A 53 18.44 5.98 -1.20
CA SER A 53 18.82 6.00 -2.62
C SER A 53 18.27 7.22 -3.37
N CYS A 54 17.17 7.81 -2.91
CA CYS A 54 16.66 9.11 -3.39
C CYS A 54 17.30 10.31 -2.67
N GLY A 55 18.16 10.11 -1.67
CA GLY A 55 18.73 11.17 -0.82
C GLY A 55 17.71 11.80 0.12
N LEU A 56 16.68 11.04 0.51
CA LEU A 56 15.69 11.46 1.48
C LEU A 56 15.93 10.74 2.81
N PRO A 57 15.68 11.41 3.94
CA PRO A 57 15.62 10.73 5.24
C PRO A 57 14.44 9.74 5.33
N GLY A 58 14.67 8.60 5.98
CA GLY A 58 13.64 7.62 6.33
C GLY A 58 12.77 8.15 7.49
N HIS A 59 11.63 8.78 7.16
CA HIS A 59 10.76 9.44 8.14
C HIS A 59 9.58 8.57 8.62
N ARG A 60 9.27 7.48 7.91
CA ARG A 60 8.14 6.61 8.24
C ARG A 60 8.63 5.43 9.07
N ASN A 61 7.85 5.11 10.11
CA ASN A 61 7.95 3.82 10.78
C ASN A 61 6.95 2.85 10.13
N LEU A 62 7.48 1.89 9.38
CA LEU A 62 6.77 0.79 8.72
C LEU A 62 6.88 -0.54 9.49
N THR A 63 7.42 -0.51 10.71
CA THR A 63 7.46 -1.69 11.58
C THR A 63 6.05 -2.00 12.10
N ASN A 64 5.68 -3.29 12.12
CA ASN A 64 4.42 -3.79 12.68
C ASN A 64 3.12 -3.18 12.09
N ILE A 65 3.13 -2.75 10.82
CA ILE A 65 1.90 -2.30 10.13
C ILE A 65 0.83 -3.39 10.15
N LEU A 66 1.26 -4.66 10.04
CA LEU A 66 0.42 -5.83 10.28
C LEU A 66 1.04 -6.71 11.36
N PRO A 67 0.21 -7.38 12.18
CA PRO A 67 0.71 -8.34 13.15
C PRO A 67 1.37 -9.52 12.45
N LEU A 68 2.64 -9.75 12.72
CA LEU A 68 3.37 -10.94 12.29
C LEU A 68 3.08 -12.11 13.25
N PRO A 69 3.21 -13.36 12.80
CA PRO A 69 3.14 -14.51 13.69
C PRO A 69 4.13 -14.39 14.87
N PRO A 70 3.77 -14.85 16.08
CA PRO A 70 4.73 -14.94 17.18
C PRO A 70 5.98 -15.71 16.76
N GLY A 71 7.17 -15.16 17.05
CA GLY A 71 8.44 -15.78 16.68
C GLY A 71 8.75 -15.79 15.19
N PHE A 72 8.02 -15.02 14.37
CA PHE A 72 8.29 -14.94 12.93
C PHE A 72 9.71 -14.46 12.65
N THR A 73 10.45 -15.24 11.88
CA THR A 73 11.75 -14.90 11.35
C THR A 73 11.65 -14.63 9.85
N ILE A 74 12.35 -13.60 9.39
CA ILE A 74 12.47 -13.30 7.96
C ILE A 74 13.53 -14.25 7.39
N PRO A 75 13.24 -15.05 6.36
CA PRO A 75 14.23 -15.91 5.73
C PRO A 75 15.32 -15.07 5.03
N PRO A 76 16.47 -15.65 4.65
CA PRO A 76 17.42 -14.99 3.75
C PRO A 76 16.78 -14.62 2.40
N PRO A 77 17.42 -13.76 1.59
CA PRO A 77 17.00 -13.47 0.22
C PRO A 77 16.65 -14.72 -0.59
N CYS A 78 15.46 -14.74 -1.18
CA CYS A 78 14.89 -15.91 -1.87
C CYS A 78 13.84 -15.49 -2.92
N GLY A 79 13.43 -16.46 -3.73
CA GLY A 79 12.25 -16.45 -4.59
C GLY A 79 12.25 -15.40 -5.69
N HIS A 80 13.42 -14.89 -6.10
CA HIS A 80 13.54 -13.74 -7.00
C HIS A 80 12.85 -12.47 -6.44
N CYS A 81 12.68 -12.39 -5.11
CA CYS A 81 12.01 -11.27 -4.44
C CYS A 81 12.96 -10.15 -4.03
N SER A 82 14.28 -10.38 -4.08
CA SER A 82 15.28 -9.36 -3.79
C SER A 82 15.57 -8.54 -5.05
N PHE A 83 15.86 -7.25 -4.88
CA PHE A 83 16.04 -6.34 -6.00
C PHE A 83 16.99 -5.19 -5.63
N LYS A 84 17.69 -4.66 -6.62
CA LYS A 84 18.41 -3.38 -6.53
C LYS A 84 17.49 -2.27 -7.01
N THR A 85 17.73 -1.05 -6.53
CA THR A 85 17.04 0.13 -7.04
C THR A 85 18.01 1.28 -7.21
N ARG A 86 17.66 2.21 -8.08
CA ARG A 86 18.27 3.53 -8.16
C ARG A 86 17.20 4.59 -8.34
N CYS A 87 17.52 5.82 -7.94
CA CYS A 87 16.59 6.92 -7.93
C CYS A 87 17.19 8.15 -8.62
N ARG A 88 16.33 8.95 -9.23
CA ARG A 88 16.64 10.31 -9.67
C ARG A 88 15.54 11.24 -9.20
N THR A 89 15.90 12.51 -9.01
CA THR A 89 15.00 13.51 -8.42
C THR A 89 14.91 14.74 -9.30
N ARG A 90 13.81 15.47 -9.21
CA ARG A 90 13.63 16.80 -9.79
C ARG A 90 13.01 17.76 -8.76
N PRO A 91 13.13 19.09 -8.94
CA PRO A 91 12.45 20.05 -8.09
C PRO A 91 10.94 19.77 -8.01
N LYS A 92 10.37 19.93 -6.81
CA LYS A 92 8.92 19.78 -6.60
C LYS A 92 8.20 20.91 -7.35
N LYS A 93 7.22 20.56 -8.18
CA LYS A 93 6.33 21.47 -8.89
C LYS A 93 4.95 20.83 -8.99
N GLU A 94 3.89 21.62 -8.90
CA GLU A 94 2.52 21.11 -9.03
C GLU A 94 2.33 20.40 -10.39
N GLY A 95 1.67 19.25 -10.38
CA GLY A 95 1.57 18.37 -11.56
C GLY A 95 2.81 17.52 -11.86
N CYS A 96 3.93 17.76 -11.17
CA CYS A 96 5.22 17.11 -11.45
C CYS A 96 5.70 16.29 -10.25
N TYR A 97 5.49 14.97 -10.29
CA TYR A 97 5.99 14.08 -9.24
C TYR A 97 7.53 14.16 -9.13
N PRO A 98 8.10 14.38 -7.93
CA PRO A 98 9.52 14.75 -7.80
C PRO A 98 10.52 13.60 -7.87
N PHE A 99 10.06 12.35 -7.88
CA PHE A 99 10.93 11.16 -7.83
C PHE A 99 10.70 10.25 -9.03
N ASP A 100 11.77 9.62 -9.50
CA ASP A 100 11.70 8.53 -10.46
C ASP A 100 12.66 7.43 -10.06
N GLY A 101 12.29 6.18 -10.34
CA GLY A 101 13.02 5.01 -9.88
C GLY A 101 13.08 3.92 -10.92
N GLU A 102 14.16 3.15 -10.86
CA GLU A 102 14.35 1.92 -11.60
C GLU A 102 14.62 0.76 -10.63
N ARG A 103 14.37 -0.47 -11.10
CA ARG A 103 14.67 -1.70 -10.38
C ARG A 103 15.41 -2.71 -11.25
N GLU A 104 16.17 -3.56 -10.60
CA GLU A 104 16.77 -4.76 -11.18
C GLU A 104 16.60 -5.92 -10.19
N ILE A 105 16.10 -7.08 -10.66
CA ILE A 105 15.87 -8.24 -9.77
C ILE A 105 17.20 -8.97 -9.53
N CYS A 106 17.46 -9.36 -8.29
CA CYS A 106 18.64 -10.15 -7.92
C CYS A 106 18.32 -11.64 -8.10
N HIS A 107 18.54 -12.15 -9.33
CA HIS A 107 18.21 -13.52 -9.70
C HIS A 107 19.08 -14.59 -9.02
N GLU A 108 20.24 -14.21 -8.47
CA GLU A 108 21.10 -15.06 -7.63
C GLU A 108 20.39 -15.57 -6.37
N HIS A 109 19.29 -14.93 -5.96
CA HIS A 109 18.45 -15.34 -4.84
C HIS A 109 17.16 -16.02 -5.34
N GLY A 110 17.32 -17.04 -6.17
CA GLY A 110 16.23 -17.72 -6.88
C GLY A 110 15.53 -18.85 -6.12
N ASP A 111 16.17 -19.41 -5.10
CA ASP A 111 15.61 -20.51 -4.30
C ASP A 111 14.24 -20.14 -3.71
N ILE A 112 13.28 -21.07 -3.72
CA ILE A 112 11.92 -20.75 -3.31
C ILE A 112 11.85 -20.26 -1.85
N CYS A 113 11.11 -19.18 -1.61
CA CYS A 113 10.91 -18.69 -0.25
C CYS A 113 9.99 -19.63 0.52
N THR A 114 10.37 -19.99 1.74
CA THR A 114 9.50 -20.67 2.71
C THR A 114 9.21 -19.74 3.88
N ILE A 115 7.95 -19.34 4.04
CA ILE A 115 7.52 -18.40 5.08
C ILE A 115 6.28 -18.89 5.83
N ALA A 116 6.13 -18.48 7.08
CA ALA A 116 4.96 -18.81 7.88
C ALA A 116 3.67 -18.22 7.28
N LYS A 117 2.52 -18.76 7.67
CA LYS A 117 1.21 -18.20 7.31
C LYS A 117 0.93 -16.94 8.14
N LEU A 118 0.37 -15.91 7.51
CA LEU A 118 -0.12 -14.72 8.22
C LEU A 118 -1.40 -15.05 9.02
N PRO A 119 -1.54 -14.57 10.26
CA PRO A 119 -2.76 -14.79 11.05
C PRO A 119 -4.00 -14.24 10.35
N GLY A 120 -4.98 -15.11 10.07
CA GLY A 120 -6.24 -14.75 9.42
C GLY A 120 -6.15 -14.42 7.92
N ILE A 121 -4.97 -14.48 7.31
CA ILE A 121 -4.73 -14.17 5.89
C ILE A 121 -4.13 -15.38 5.14
N GLY A 122 -3.41 -16.27 5.84
CA GLY A 122 -2.75 -17.41 5.22
C GLY A 122 -1.53 -16.97 4.39
N CYS A 123 -1.44 -17.42 3.14
CA CYS A 123 -0.31 -17.12 2.26
C CYS A 123 -0.45 -15.83 1.44
N GLY A 124 -1.34 -14.91 1.83
CA GLY A 124 -1.56 -13.63 1.18
C GLY A 124 -0.55 -12.54 1.56
N TRP A 125 0.76 -12.81 1.46
CA TRP A 125 1.82 -11.89 1.91
C TRP A 125 1.88 -10.55 1.16
N THR A 126 1.32 -10.47 -0.05
CA THR A 126 1.17 -9.22 -0.82
C THR A 126 0.36 -8.14 -0.09
N VAL A 127 -0.48 -8.55 0.88
CA VAL A 127 -1.28 -7.64 1.71
C VAL A 127 -0.44 -6.55 2.39
N LEU A 128 0.80 -6.85 2.79
CA LEU A 128 1.69 -5.87 3.44
C LEU A 128 1.92 -4.65 2.55
N GLN A 129 2.18 -4.87 1.26
CA GLN A 129 2.38 -3.77 0.31
C GLN A 129 1.05 -3.05 0.03
N GLU A 130 -0.06 -3.78 -0.07
CA GLU A 130 -1.37 -3.20 -0.37
C GLU A 130 -1.88 -2.27 0.74
N VAL A 131 -1.63 -2.59 2.01
CA VAL A 131 -1.97 -1.70 3.13
C VAL A 131 -1.23 -0.36 3.00
N VAL A 132 0.05 -0.38 2.63
CA VAL A 132 0.83 0.86 2.43
C VAL A 132 0.40 1.59 1.17
N LYS A 133 0.08 0.88 0.07
CA LYS A 133 -0.44 1.49 -1.17
C LYS A 133 -1.75 2.27 -0.91
N GLN A 134 -2.59 1.79 0.01
CA GLN A 134 -3.83 2.49 0.37
C GLN A 134 -3.61 3.82 1.10
N CYS A 135 -2.39 4.15 1.56
CA CYS A 135 -2.10 5.53 1.97
C CYS A 135 -2.37 6.54 0.83
N LEU A 136 -2.33 6.12 -0.43
CA LEU A 136 -2.59 6.94 -1.61
C LEU A 136 -4.08 7.12 -1.93
N SER A 137 -4.99 6.45 -1.20
CA SER A 137 -6.42 6.54 -1.45
C SER A 137 -7.07 7.73 -0.75
N ARG A 138 -6.34 8.59 -0.04
CA ARG A 138 -6.93 9.78 0.58
C ARG A 138 -7.57 10.71 -0.48
N PRO A 139 -8.67 11.40 -0.14
CA PRO A 139 -9.37 12.30 -1.06
C PRO A 139 -8.51 13.48 -1.52
N ASP A 140 -7.61 13.95 -0.66
CA ASP A 140 -6.77 15.14 -0.81
C ASP A 140 -5.46 14.89 -1.58
N ILE A 141 -5.16 13.65 -1.97
CA ILE A 141 -3.96 13.34 -2.75
C ILE A 141 -4.22 13.64 -4.24
N PRO A 142 -3.44 14.55 -4.86
CA PRO A 142 -3.54 14.86 -6.29
C PRO A 142 -3.22 13.65 -7.18
N GLU A 143 -3.81 13.61 -8.38
CA GLU A 143 -3.65 12.46 -9.28
C GLU A 143 -2.19 12.22 -9.70
N TYR A 144 -1.40 13.28 -9.95
CA TYR A 144 0.02 13.14 -10.31
C TYR A 144 0.85 12.51 -9.18
N MET A 145 0.52 12.82 -7.92
CA MET A 145 1.17 12.21 -6.74
C MET A 145 0.76 10.74 -6.61
N ARG A 146 -0.52 10.43 -6.78
CA ARG A 146 -1.03 9.04 -6.77
C ARG A 146 -0.35 8.21 -7.85
N ALA A 147 -0.25 8.73 -9.07
CA ALA A 147 0.41 8.06 -10.20
C ALA A 147 1.91 7.85 -9.95
N GLY A 148 2.61 8.88 -9.46
CA GLY A 148 4.04 8.80 -9.13
C GLY A 148 4.36 7.76 -8.07
N TYR A 149 3.65 7.77 -6.93
CA TYR A 149 3.84 6.74 -5.91
C TYR A 149 3.42 5.36 -6.41
N LYS A 150 2.33 5.25 -7.19
CA LYS A 150 1.93 3.99 -7.81
C LYS A 150 3.06 3.42 -8.66
N LYS A 151 3.77 4.25 -9.46
CA LYS A 151 4.98 3.81 -10.20
C LYS A 151 6.05 3.25 -9.26
N LEU A 152 6.38 3.94 -8.17
CA LEU A 152 7.36 3.44 -7.19
C LEU A 152 6.93 2.12 -6.53
N PHE A 153 5.65 1.97 -6.21
CA PHE A 153 5.10 0.72 -5.67
C PHE A 153 5.15 -0.45 -6.65
N HIS A 154 5.12 -0.21 -7.96
CA HIS A 154 5.35 -1.26 -8.96
C HIS A 154 6.81 -1.73 -8.99
N MET A 155 7.74 -0.99 -8.37
CA MET A 155 9.13 -1.44 -8.25
C MET A 155 9.30 -2.55 -7.21
N LEU A 156 8.40 -2.65 -6.22
CA LEU A 156 8.43 -3.76 -5.28
C LEU A 156 8.04 -5.06 -6.01
N PRO A 157 8.82 -6.15 -5.89
CA PRO A 157 8.45 -7.43 -6.48
C PRO A 157 7.11 -7.92 -5.92
N LYS A 158 6.19 -8.31 -6.81
CA LYS A 158 4.88 -8.87 -6.44
C LYS A 158 5.07 -10.34 -6.09
N GLY A 159 4.72 -10.73 -4.87
CA GLY A 159 4.82 -12.12 -4.41
C GLY A 159 3.65 -12.99 -4.89
N HIS A 160 3.97 -14.21 -5.31
CA HIS A 160 3.06 -15.29 -5.67
C HIS A 160 3.31 -16.45 -4.74
N CYS A 161 2.31 -16.87 -3.97
CA CYS A 161 2.46 -17.87 -2.93
C CYS A 161 1.43 -18.99 -3.06
N ILE A 162 1.87 -20.23 -2.77
CA ILE A 162 1.00 -21.38 -2.55
C ILE A 162 1.17 -21.91 -1.12
N GLU A 163 0.16 -22.62 -0.63
CA GLU A 163 0.19 -23.28 0.67
C GLU A 163 0.64 -24.75 0.49
N LYS A 164 1.74 -25.13 1.15
CA LYS A 164 2.28 -26.50 1.20
C LYS A 164 2.79 -26.78 2.61
N ASP A 165 2.39 -27.92 3.18
CA ASP A 165 2.81 -28.37 4.52
C ASP A 165 2.66 -27.29 5.61
N ASN A 166 1.52 -26.58 5.59
CA ASN A 166 1.20 -25.48 6.51
C ASN A 166 2.19 -24.28 6.46
N GLN A 167 2.99 -24.20 5.41
CA GLN A 167 3.87 -23.07 5.10
C GLN A 167 3.47 -22.44 3.77
N CYS A 168 3.98 -21.25 3.52
CA CYS A 168 3.81 -20.55 2.26
C CYS A 168 5.10 -20.69 1.44
N LYS A 169 4.96 -21.21 0.24
CA LYS A 169 6.03 -21.31 -0.76
C LYS A 169 5.84 -20.18 -1.75
N CYS A 170 6.81 -19.28 -1.86
CA CYS A 170 6.63 -18.01 -2.58
C CYS A 170 7.77 -17.68 -3.55
N CYS A 171 7.39 -17.08 -4.67
CA CYS A 171 8.27 -16.51 -5.68
C CYS A 171 7.78 -15.10 -6.04
N CYS A 172 8.55 -14.30 -6.77
CA CYS A 172 8.17 -12.94 -7.11
C CYS A 172 8.34 -12.59 -8.59
N GLY A 173 7.59 -11.57 -9.02
CA GLY A 173 7.72 -10.98 -10.35
C GLY A 173 7.25 -11.97 -11.42
N ASP A 174 8.14 -12.25 -12.37
CA ASP A 174 7.86 -13.18 -13.48
C ASP A 174 8.01 -14.65 -13.06
N TYR A 175 8.19 -14.95 -11.78
CA TYR A 175 8.33 -16.30 -11.24
C TYR A 175 7.18 -16.65 -10.30
N GLU A 176 6.73 -17.89 -10.36
CA GLU A 176 5.73 -18.48 -9.48
C GLU A 176 6.22 -19.83 -8.91
N PRO A 177 5.70 -20.25 -7.75
CA PRO A 177 5.94 -21.61 -7.27
C PRO A 177 5.43 -22.64 -8.27
N ASN A 178 6.20 -23.69 -8.53
CA ASN A 178 5.68 -24.88 -9.20
C ASN A 178 4.57 -25.57 -8.37
N GLU A 179 3.90 -26.56 -8.94
CA GLU A 179 2.76 -27.23 -8.28
C GLU A 179 3.12 -27.86 -6.93
N ASP A 180 4.37 -28.30 -6.76
CA ASP A 180 4.87 -28.94 -5.54
C ASP A 180 5.39 -27.94 -4.49
N GLY A 181 5.64 -26.68 -4.88
CA GLY A 181 6.21 -25.66 -4.01
C GLY A 181 7.67 -25.90 -3.65
N THR A 182 8.44 -26.44 -4.58
CA THR A 182 9.86 -26.79 -4.41
C THR A 182 10.80 -25.86 -5.17
N GLU A 183 10.35 -25.22 -6.25
CA GLU A 183 11.15 -24.31 -7.08
C GLU A 183 10.33 -23.14 -7.63
N CYS A 184 11.03 -22.07 -8.02
CA CYS A 184 10.44 -20.94 -8.72
C CYS A 184 10.57 -21.14 -10.23
N VAL A 185 9.44 -21.28 -10.90
CA VAL A 185 9.35 -21.41 -12.35
C VAL A 185 8.91 -20.09 -12.96
N LYS A 186 9.43 -19.78 -14.16
CA LYS A 186 9.04 -18.56 -14.86
C LYS A 186 7.59 -18.70 -15.33
N GLN A 187 6.76 -17.73 -14.99
CA GLN A 187 5.36 -17.65 -15.42
C GLN A 187 5.29 -17.71 -16.94
N GLN A 188 4.28 -18.41 -17.44
CA GLN A 188 3.96 -18.38 -18.85
C GLN A 188 3.51 -16.96 -19.22
N ASP A 189 4.09 -16.38 -20.26
CA ASP A 189 3.57 -15.13 -20.81
C ASP A 189 2.20 -15.39 -21.44
N HIS A 190 1.15 -15.01 -20.72
CA HIS A 190 -0.23 -15.15 -21.18
C HIS A 190 -0.59 -14.16 -22.29
N GLN A 191 0.30 -13.23 -22.67
CA GLN A 191 0.09 -12.22 -23.71
C GLN A 191 -1.28 -11.54 -23.55
N CYS A 192 -1.51 -10.99 -22.35
CA CYS A 192 -2.78 -10.36 -22.03
C CYS A 192 -2.97 -9.09 -22.86
N ALA A 193 -4.21 -8.85 -23.30
CA ALA A 193 -4.56 -7.57 -23.90
C ALA A 193 -4.26 -6.41 -22.93
N PRO A 194 -3.85 -5.24 -23.46
CA PRO A 194 -3.68 -4.05 -22.62
C PRO A 194 -5.03 -3.66 -22.01
N PHE A 195 -4.96 -3.04 -20.83
CA PHE A 195 -6.12 -2.37 -20.25
C PHE A 195 -6.48 -1.13 -21.07
N ASN A 196 -7.77 -0.82 -21.17
CA ASN A 196 -8.23 0.44 -21.70
C ASN A 196 -7.82 1.63 -20.80
N GLU A 197 -8.02 2.84 -21.32
CA GLU A 197 -7.86 4.05 -20.52
C GLU A 197 -8.81 4.02 -19.31
N PRO A 198 -8.35 4.49 -18.13
CA PRO A 198 -9.19 4.58 -16.95
C PRO A 198 -10.45 5.41 -17.21
N GLY A 199 -11.61 4.91 -16.81
CA GLY A 199 -12.86 5.67 -16.84
C GLY A 199 -12.90 6.80 -15.80
N ASP A 200 -14.10 7.35 -15.57
CA ASP A 200 -14.33 8.33 -14.52
C ASP A 200 -14.40 7.70 -13.12
N TRP A 201 -14.18 8.53 -12.10
CA TRP A 201 -14.45 8.15 -10.72
C TRP A 201 -15.95 7.96 -10.50
N SER A 202 -16.34 6.87 -9.83
CA SER A 202 -17.73 6.64 -9.42
C SER A 202 -18.22 7.70 -8.42
N GLU A 203 -19.51 7.68 -8.13
CA GLU A 203 -20.03 8.28 -6.89
C GLU A 203 -19.42 7.62 -5.64
N CYS A 204 -19.61 8.26 -4.48
CA CYS A 204 -19.20 7.72 -3.19
C CYS A 204 -20.03 6.47 -2.84
N LEU A 205 -19.41 5.29 -2.94
CA LEU A 205 -19.98 3.99 -2.63
C LEU A 205 -20.12 3.82 -1.11
N TRP A 206 -21.23 3.22 -0.68
CA TRP A 206 -21.55 3.03 0.73
C TRP A 206 -22.30 1.73 0.98
N PHE A 207 -22.18 1.22 2.19
CA PHE A 207 -22.89 0.03 2.67
C PHE A 207 -24.41 0.15 2.48
N PRO A 208 -25.15 -0.97 2.35
CA PRO A 208 -24.72 -2.36 2.56
C PRO A 208 -23.81 -2.92 1.46
N LEU A 209 -23.05 -3.97 1.79
CA LEU A 209 -22.03 -4.54 0.89
C LEU A 209 -22.61 -5.03 -0.46
N ALA A 210 -23.85 -5.55 -0.45
CA ALA A 210 -24.54 -5.98 -1.65
C ALA A 210 -24.80 -4.81 -2.62
N ASP A 211 -25.25 -3.67 -2.11
CA ASP A 211 -25.51 -2.47 -2.91
C ASP A 211 -24.21 -1.88 -3.46
N MET A 212 -23.15 -1.86 -2.64
CA MET A 212 -21.82 -1.47 -3.11
C MET A 212 -21.41 -2.32 -4.30
N PHE A 213 -21.48 -3.65 -4.17
CA PHE A 213 -21.05 -4.56 -5.23
C PHE A 213 -21.87 -4.38 -6.51
N LYS A 214 -23.19 -4.22 -6.40
CA LYS A 214 -24.06 -3.91 -7.54
C LYS A 214 -23.64 -2.61 -8.24
N LYS A 215 -23.37 -1.54 -7.47
CA LYS A 215 -22.87 -0.27 -8.02
C LYS A 215 -21.51 -0.41 -8.67
N VAL A 216 -20.60 -1.22 -8.12
CA VAL A 216 -19.30 -1.52 -8.76
C VAL A 216 -19.50 -2.25 -10.09
N GLN A 217 -20.38 -3.25 -10.13
CA GLN A 217 -20.66 -3.99 -11.36
C GLN A 217 -21.23 -3.09 -12.45
N SER A 218 -22.16 -2.20 -12.07
CA SER A 218 -22.75 -1.21 -12.97
C SER A 218 -21.70 -0.21 -13.48
N HIS A 219 -20.94 0.41 -12.57
CA HIS A 219 -19.92 1.41 -12.90
C HIS A 219 -18.81 0.84 -13.80
N CYS A 220 -18.40 -0.40 -13.57
CA CYS A 220 -17.39 -1.05 -14.39
C CYS A 220 -17.94 -1.76 -15.65
N GLY A 221 -19.26 -1.75 -15.89
CA GLY A 221 -19.87 -2.40 -17.05
C GLY A 221 -19.72 -3.93 -17.09
N VAL A 222 -19.78 -4.58 -15.92
CA VAL A 222 -19.60 -6.04 -15.76
C VAL A 222 -20.84 -6.76 -15.22
N GLU A 223 -22.01 -6.13 -15.30
CA GLU A 223 -23.29 -6.69 -14.89
C GLU A 223 -23.59 -8.02 -15.60
N GLY A 224 -24.31 -8.93 -14.91
CA GLY A 224 -24.85 -10.14 -15.53
C GLY A 224 -23.85 -11.25 -15.86
N LYS A 225 -22.60 -11.18 -15.36
CA LYS A 225 -21.60 -12.26 -15.50
C LYS A 225 -21.54 -13.08 -14.19
N PRO A 226 -22.30 -14.17 -14.04
CA PRO A 226 -22.42 -14.95 -12.79
C PRO A 226 -21.15 -15.75 -12.42
N GLU A 227 -20.06 -15.61 -13.15
CA GLU A 227 -18.83 -16.41 -12.98
C GLU A 227 -17.94 -15.92 -11.82
N GLY A 228 -18.52 -15.25 -10.81
CA GLY A 228 -17.77 -14.53 -9.80
C GLY A 228 -18.19 -14.77 -8.38
N LEU A 229 -17.19 -14.69 -7.50
CA LEU A 229 -17.40 -14.69 -6.06
C LEU A 229 -18.17 -13.42 -5.67
N SER A 230 -19.46 -13.57 -5.38
CA SER A 230 -20.23 -12.49 -4.77
C SER A 230 -20.01 -12.50 -3.26
N PRO A 231 -19.60 -11.38 -2.67
CA PRO A 231 -19.43 -11.29 -1.24
C PRO A 231 -20.79 -11.33 -0.53
N SER A 232 -20.95 -12.26 0.41
CA SER A 232 -22.13 -12.32 1.26
C SER A 232 -22.04 -11.26 2.35
N SER A 233 -23.17 -10.66 2.74
CA SER A 233 -23.20 -9.77 3.90
C SER A 233 -22.79 -10.55 5.16
N LEU A 234 -21.94 -9.93 5.98
CA LEU A 234 -21.48 -10.48 7.25
C LEU A 234 -21.96 -9.68 8.45
N ALA A 235 -22.71 -8.60 8.22
CA ALA A 235 -23.31 -7.81 9.28
C ALA A 235 -24.44 -8.61 9.96
N PRO A 236 -24.58 -8.54 11.29
CA PRO A 236 -25.72 -9.10 12.00
C PRO A 236 -27.04 -8.55 11.46
N ALA A 237 -28.10 -9.36 11.54
CA ALA A 237 -29.45 -8.88 11.23
C ALA A 237 -29.80 -7.68 12.13
N GLY A 238 -30.38 -6.63 11.54
CA GLY A 238 -30.74 -5.41 12.27
C GLY A 238 -29.60 -4.43 12.55
N PHE A 239 -28.37 -4.71 12.10
CA PHE A 239 -27.26 -3.74 12.24
C PHE A 239 -27.60 -2.42 11.51
N GLN A 240 -27.63 -1.33 12.27
CA GLN A 240 -27.91 0.00 11.72
C GLN A 240 -26.67 0.56 11.03
N ILE A 241 -26.77 0.76 9.72
CA ILE A 241 -25.72 1.39 8.92
C ILE A 241 -25.96 2.91 8.99
N PRO A 242 -25.01 3.71 9.51
CA PRO A 242 -25.17 5.16 9.55
C PRO A 242 -25.02 5.78 8.15
N GLU A 243 -25.17 7.10 8.07
CA GLU A 243 -24.74 7.87 6.90
C GLU A 243 -23.24 7.67 6.60
N LYS A 244 -22.82 8.10 5.40
CA LYS A 244 -21.43 8.03 4.95
C LYS A 244 -20.52 8.77 5.93
N CYS A 245 -19.53 8.09 6.49
CA CYS A 245 -18.65 8.67 7.50
C CYS A 245 -17.26 8.01 7.50
N GLY A 246 -16.36 8.56 8.31
CA GLY A 246 -15.11 7.97 8.76
C GLY A 246 -14.07 7.78 7.65
N PHE A 247 -14.20 8.51 6.54
CA PHE A 247 -13.47 8.24 5.29
C PHE A 247 -13.65 6.80 4.79
N CYS A 248 -14.73 6.12 5.21
CA CYS A 248 -15.04 4.74 4.86
C CYS A 248 -15.74 4.64 3.50
N SER A 249 -16.44 5.69 3.07
CA SER A 249 -17.01 5.74 1.72
C SER A 249 -15.90 5.98 0.71
N PHE A 250 -16.02 5.45 -0.50
CA PHE A 250 -15.00 5.59 -1.53
C PHE A 250 -15.58 5.57 -2.94
N ARG A 251 -14.83 6.15 -3.87
CA ARG A 251 -15.02 6.08 -5.31
C ARG A 251 -14.10 5.04 -5.90
N LEU A 252 -14.52 4.44 -7.01
CA LEU A 252 -13.67 3.58 -7.82
C LEU A 252 -13.48 4.17 -9.22
N LYS A 253 -12.34 3.86 -9.82
CA LYS A 253 -12.06 4.08 -11.23
C LYS A 253 -11.75 2.73 -11.87
N CYS A 254 -12.47 2.35 -12.93
CA CYS A 254 -12.33 1.03 -13.55
C CYS A 254 -11.47 1.11 -14.82
N GLN A 255 -10.69 0.06 -15.03
CA GLN A 255 -10.04 -0.28 -16.29
C GLN A 255 -10.36 -1.73 -16.62
N SER A 256 -10.76 -2.00 -17.85
CA SER A 256 -11.07 -3.33 -18.35
C SER A 256 -10.16 -3.71 -19.51
N ARG A 257 -10.00 -5.02 -19.71
CA ARG A 257 -9.35 -5.61 -20.88
C ARG A 257 -10.16 -6.80 -21.37
N GLU A 258 -9.84 -7.27 -22.57
CA GLU A 258 -10.43 -8.49 -23.11
C GLU A 258 -10.17 -9.69 -22.19
N LYS A 259 -11.19 -10.55 -22.02
CA LYS A 259 -11.06 -11.77 -21.22
C LYS A 259 -10.11 -12.74 -21.93
N LYS A 260 -9.12 -13.26 -21.22
CA LYS A 260 -8.23 -14.34 -21.68
C LYS A 260 -7.83 -15.21 -20.50
N GLU A 261 -7.63 -16.51 -20.73
CA GLU A 261 -7.12 -17.41 -19.69
C GLU A 261 -5.74 -16.92 -19.20
N GLY A 262 -5.50 -16.95 -17.90
CA GLY A 262 -4.33 -16.34 -17.26
C GLY A 262 -4.44 -14.82 -17.03
N CYS A 263 -5.46 -14.15 -17.58
CA CYS A 263 -5.58 -12.69 -17.60
C CYS A 263 -6.86 -12.20 -16.91
N PHE A 264 -6.76 -11.77 -15.64
CA PHE A 264 -7.91 -11.17 -14.95
C PHE A 264 -8.40 -9.88 -15.67
N PRO A 265 -9.69 -9.74 -16.00
CA PRO A 265 -10.16 -8.75 -16.97
C PRO A 265 -10.41 -7.34 -16.42
N LEU A 266 -10.37 -7.16 -15.09
CA LEU A 266 -10.75 -5.91 -14.44
C LEU A 266 -9.66 -5.44 -13.49
N LYS A 267 -9.35 -4.15 -13.54
CA LYS A 267 -8.47 -3.45 -12.62
C LYS A 267 -9.22 -2.24 -12.10
N VAL A 268 -9.10 -1.96 -10.80
CA VAL A 268 -9.74 -0.80 -10.19
C VAL A 268 -8.75 -0.01 -9.33
N ASP A 269 -8.94 1.30 -9.28
CA ASP A 269 -8.29 2.20 -8.33
C ASP A 269 -9.34 2.74 -7.34
N LYS A 270 -8.91 3.09 -6.12
CA LYS A 270 -9.76 3.61 -5.04
C LYS A 270 -9.37 5.04 -4.66
N LYS A 271 -10.37 5.87 -4.42
CA LYS A 271 -10.24 7.18 -3.74
C LYS A 271 -11.31 7.27 -2.64
N SER A 272 -10.91 7.34 -1.38
CA SER A 272 -11.82 7.60 -0.25
C SER A 272 -12.53 8.94 -0.41
N CYS A 273 -13.75 9.04 0.10
CA CYS A 273 -14.52 10.28 0.12
C CYS A 273 -14.26 11.04 1.42
N GLY A 274 -14.11 12.37 1.33
CA GLY A 274 -13.92 13.27 2.47
C GLY A 274 -15.02 14.31 2.60
N ALA A 275 -14.82 15.32 3.44
CA ALA A 275 -15.78 16.40 3.69
C ALA A 275 -16.18 17.18 2.42
N GLU A 276 -15.30 17.25 1.41
CA GLU A 276 -15.60 17.89 0.12
C GLU A 276 -16.47 17.03 -0.80
N ASP A 277 -16.56 15.72 -0.56
CA ASP A 277 -17.37 14.80 -1.37
C ASP A 277 -18.81 14.67 -0.86
N CYS A 278 -19.00 14.69 0.48
CA CYS A 278 -20.30 14.72 1.12
C CYS A 278 -20.20 15.27 2.56
N PRO A 279 -21.28 15.87 3.12
CA PRO A 279 -21.21 16.60 4.38
C PRO A 279 -20.62 15.81 5.57
N THR A 280 -20.95 14.52 5.66
CA THR A 280 -20.58 13.65 6.79
C THR A 280 -19.42 12.70 6.48
N CYS A 281 -18.94 12.65 5.23
CA CYS A 281 -17.96 11.67 4.76
C CYS A 281 -16.61 11.73 5.53
N GLY A 282 -16.21 12.92 5.96
CA GLY A 282 -14.99 13.16 6.75
C GLY A 282 -15.15 13.06 8.27
N ASP A 283 -16.39 12.99 8.77
CA ASP A 283 -16.67 12.94 10.20
C ASP A 283 -16.40 11.55 10.78
N VAL A 284 -16.05 11.44 12.05
CA VAL A 284 -15.89 10.12 12.69
C VAL A 284 -17.21 9.36 12.70
N CYS A 285 -17.20 8.09 12.30
CA CYS A 285 -18.39 7.25 12.40
C CYS A 285 -18.73 6.97 13.86
N THR A 286 -19.99 7.10 14.23
CA THR A 286 -20.49 6.71 15.56
C THR A 286 -21.39 5.48 15.40
N LEU A 287 -20.98 4.35 15.98
CA LEU A 287 -21.66 3.07 15.87
C LEU A 287 -22.00 2.51 17.26
N ASP A 288 -23.06 1.70 17.36
CA ASP A 288 -23.35 0.94 18.57
C ASP A 288 -22.36 -0.21 18.76
N LYS A 289 -22.06 -0.51 20.03
CA LYS A 289 -21.28 -1.70 20.39
C LYS A 289 -22.00 -2.96 19.92
N GLN A 290 -21.23 -3.95 19.50
CA GLN A 290 -21.71 -5.29 19.17
C GLN A 290 -21.08 -6.26 20.18
N ASN A 291 -21.90 -7.05 20.86
CA ASN A 291 -21.44 -7.90 21.98
C ASN A 291 -20.60 -7.12 23.01
N ASN A 292 -21.06 -5.91 23.37
CA ASN A 292 -20.36 -4.98 24.28
C ASN A 292 -18.93 -4.61 23.87
N SER A 293 -18.61 -4.62 22.57
CA SER A 293 -17.28 -4.30 22.05
C SER A 293 -17.31 -3.53 20.72
N CYS A 294 -16.21 -2.84 20.41
CA CYS A 294 -15.93 -2.22 19.11
C CYS A 294 -15.05 -3.09 18.20
N ALA A 295 -14.76 -4.34 18.57
CA ALA A 295 -13.90 -5.24 17.79
C ALA A 295 -14.59 -5.85 16.55
N PHE A 296 -15.89 -5.62 16.36
CA PHE A 296 -16.69 -6.27 15.33
C PHE A 296 -16.25 -5.93 13.91
N THR A 297 -15.70 -4.73 13.65
CA THR A 297 -15.19 -4.36 12.31
C THR A 297 -14.02 -5.26 11.89
N LYS A 298 -13.07 -5.50 12.80
CA LYS A 298 -11.95 -6.43 12.59
C LYS A 298 -12.46 -7.86 12.40
N ALA A 299 -13.41 -8.30 13.24
CA ALA A 299 -13.99 -9.63 13.15
C ALA A 299 -14.72 -9.88 11.81
N MET A 300 -15.51 -8.91 11.34
CA MET A 300 -16.19 -8.98 10.04
C MET A 300 -15.19 -9.02 8.88
N GLY A 301 -14.14 -8.20 8.93
CA GLY A 301 -13.07 -8.21 7.92
C GLY A 301 -12.35 -9.57 7.84
N MET A 302 -12.00 -10.16 8.99
CA MET A 302 -11.40 -11.50 9.02
C MET A 302 -12.36 -12.59 8.51
N LYS A 303 -13.64 -12.53 8.92
CA LYS A 303 -14.67 -13.47 8.45
C LYS A 303 -14.87 -13.36 6.93
N PHE A 304 -14.80 -12.16 6.37
CA PHE A 304 -14.84 -11.92 4.92
C PHE A 304 -13.71 -12.63 4.20
N TRP A 305 -12.47 -12.36 4.62
CA TRP A 305 -11.29 -12.92 3.96
C TRP A 305 -11.22 -14.45 4.11
N ASN A 306 -11.59 -14.98 5.28
CA ASN A 306 -11.69 -16.43 5.48
C ASN A 306 -12.76 -17.06 4.57
N SER A 307 -13.95 -16.44 4.45
CA SER A 307 -15.00 -16.93 3.55
C SER A 307 -14.58 -16.87 2.08
N PHE A 308 -13.92 -15.78 1.67
CA PHE A 308 -13.36 -15.64 0.33
C PHE A 308 -12.32 -16.74 0.03
N ALA A 309 -11.36 -16.95 0.94
CA ALA A 309 -10.33 -17.98 0.79
C ALA A 309 -10.93 -19.39 0.71
N HIS A 310 -11.93 -19.68 1.55
CA HIS A 310 -12.66 -20.96 1.52
C HIS A 310 -13.38 -21.17 0.19
N LYS A 311 -14.19 -20.21 -0.26
CA LYS A 311 -14.92 -20.29 -1.53
C LYS A 311 -13.97 -20.41 -2.73
N ALA A 312 -12.83 -19.71 -2.70
CA ALA A 312 -11.83 -19.79 -3.76
C ALA A 312 -11.22 -21.20 -3.87
N LYS A 313 -10.96 -21.86 -2.72
CA LYS A 313 -10.52 -23.25 -2.67
C LYS A 313 -11.62 -24.21 -3.14
N GLU A 314 -12.84 -24.08 -2.62
CA GLU A 314 -13.98 -24.92 -3.01
C GLU A 314 -14.31 -24.85 -4.50
N SER A 315 -14.15 -23.66 -5.10
CA SER A 315 -14.46 -23.43 -6.51
C SER A 315 -13.28 -23.74 -7.45
N ASN A 316 -12.17 -24.29 -6.94
CA ASN A 316 -10.93 -24.52 -7.69
C ASN A 316 -10.51 -23.31 -8.55
N LEU A 317 -10.62 -22.10 -7.99
CA LEU A 317 -10.26 -20.89 -8.74
C LEU A 317 -8.76 -20.89 -9.05
N ALA A 318 -8.44 -20.78 -10.34
CA ALA A 318 -7.08 -20.52 -10.78
C ALA A 318 -6.48 -19.32 -10.03
N HIS A 319 -5.19 -19.38 -9.72
CA HIS A 319 -4.52 -18.41 -8.86
C HIS A 319 -4.70 -16.96 -9.38
N TRP A 320 -4.62 -16.75 -10.70
CA TRP A 320 -4.77 -15.44 -11.34
C TRP A 320 -6.18 -14.86 -11.18
N ARG A 321 -7.22 -15.71 -11.12
CA ARG A 321 -8.61 -15.29 -10.82
C ARG A 321 -8.77 -14.90 -9.37
N ARG A 322 -8.28 -15.76 -8.47
CA ARG A 322 -8.30 -15.51 -7.03
C ARG A 322 -7.59 -14.20 -6.68
N ASP A 323 -6.39 -13.99 -7.22
CA ASP A 323 -5.59 -12.80 -6.97
C ASP A 323 -6.28 -11.55 -7.55
N GLY A 324 -6.90 -11.67 -8.73
CA GLY A 324 -7.73 -10.60 -9.30
C GLY A 324 -8.92 -10.21 -8.44
N TYR A 325 -9.68 -11.17 -7.90
CA TYR A 325 -10.76 -10.89 -6.95
C TYR A 325 -10.24 -10.29 -5.63
N ALA A 326 -9.11 -10.78 -5.12
CA ALA A 326 -8.47 -10.22 -3.93
C ALA A 326 -8.05 -8.75 -4.17
N ASP A 327 -7.55 -8.43 -5.37
CA ASP A 327 -7.23 -7.07 -5.80
C ASP A 327 -8.47 -6.16 -5.90
N LEU A 328 -9.67 -6.70 -6.11
CA LEU A 328 -10.92 -5.93 -6.01
C LEU A 328 -11.35 -5.75 -4.54
N PHE A 329 -11.30 -6.83 -3.75
CA PHE A 329 -11.82 -6.83 -2.38
C PHE A 329 -10.92 -6.12 -1.37
N LYS A 330 -9.63 -5.94 -1.66
CA LYS A 330 -8.72 -5.15 -0.80
C LYS A 330 -9.19 -3.71 -0.59
N PHE A 331 -10.02 -3.18 -1.48
CA PHE A 331 -10.52 -1.80 -1.40
C PHE A 331 -11.71 -1.64 -0.44
N LEU A 332 -12.31 -2.74 0.02
CA LEU A 332 -13.40 -2.69 0.99
C LEU A 332 -12.97 -1.91 2.25
N PRO A 333 -13.89 -1.15 2.87
CA PRO A 333 -13.53 -0.29 4.00
C PRO A 333 -13.07 -1.12 5.19
N TYR A 334 -11.86 -0.85 5.68
CA TYR A 334 -11.31 -1.50 6.87
C TYR A 334 -11.35 -0.51 8.05
N GLY A 335 -12.36 -0.68 8.91
CA GLY A 335 -12.65 0.23 10.02
C GLY A 335 -11.81 -0.03 11.26
N HIS A 336 -11.14 1.00 11.74
CA HIS A 336 -10.49 1.08 13.05
C HIS A 336 -11.39 1.84 14.01
N CYS A 337 -11.75 1.20 15.12
CA CYS A 337 -12.68 1.76 16.09
C CYS A 337 -12.03 1.93 17.45
N LYS A 338 -12.39 3.03 18.12
CA LYS A 338 -12.10 3.28 19.53
C LYS A 338 -13.40 3.31 20.33
N GLU A 339 -13.38 2.70 21.50
CA GLU A 339 -14.49 2.78 22.44
C GLU A 339 -14.47 4.13 23.15
N VAL A 340 -15.58 4.88 23.05
CA VAL A 340 -15.76 6.17 23.73
C VAL A 340 -17.16 6.17 24.34
N GLY A 341 -17.22 6.03 25.67
CA GLY A 341 -18.49 5.85 26.40
C GLY A 341 -19.20 4.55 25.99
N ASP A 342 -20.46 4.66 25.58
CA ASP A 342 -21.31 3.57 25.12
C ASP A 342 -21.23 3.31 23.60
N LYS A 343 -20.45 4.10 22.86
CA LYS A 343 -20.34 4.03 21.39
C LYS A 343 -18.95 3.62 20.91
N CYS A 344 -18.91 3.25 19.63
CA CYS A 344 -17.70 3.00 18.86
C CYS A 344 -17.46 4.16 17.88
N LYS A 345 -16.29 4.79 17.98
CA LYS A 345 -15.83 5.86 17.11
C LYS A 345 -14.88 5.30 16.07
N CYS A 346 -15.29 5.28 14.81
CA CYS A 346 -14.61 4.52 13.76
C CYS A 346 -14.16 5.37 12.57
N CYS A 347 -12.97 5.06 12.05
CA CYS A 347 -12.41 5.62 10.83
C CYS A 347 -11.83 4.48 9.98
N CYS A 348 -11.86 4.60 8.65
CA CYS A 348 -11.30 3.59 7.77
C CYS A 348 -9.90 3.94 7.28
N HIS A 349 -9.08 2.90 7.09
CA HIS A 349 -7.74 3.02 6.53
C HIS A 349 -7.75 3.85 5.22
N PRO A 350 -6.86 4.86 5.05
CA PRO A 350 -5.64 5.14 5.82
C PRO A 350 -5.79 6.07 7.05
N TYR A 351 -7.01 6.28 7.51
CA TYR A 351 -7.31 7.05 8.72
C TYR A 351 -7.47 6.14 9.94
N GLU A 352 -7.40 6.75 11.12
CA GLU A 352 -7.74 6.16 12.41
C GLU A 352 -8.41 7.21 13.31
N PRO A 353 -9.20 6.80 14.32
CA PRO A 353 -9.69 7.74 15.33
C PRO A 353 -8.53 8.43 16.04
N ASN A 354 -8.65 9.73 16.29
CA ASN A 354 -7.73 10.47 17.16
C ASN A 354 -7.81 10.01 18.63
N GLU A 355 -7.03 10.66 19.50
CA GLU A 355 -6.88 10.24 20.91
C GLU A 355 -8.18 10.29 21.73
N ASP A 356 -9.12 11.18 21.44
CA ASP A 356 -10.40 11.28 22.15
C ASP A 356 -11.58 10.66 21.35
N GLY A 357 -11.33 10.19 20.12
CA GLY A 357 -12.34 9.60 19.24
C GLY A 357 -13.34 10.61 18.67
N THR A 358 -13.00 11.90 18.62
CA THR A 358 -13.85 12.96 18.05
C THR A 358 -13.64 13.20 16.56
N ALA A 359 -12.50 12.77 16.01
CA ALA A 359 -12.14 13.01 14.60
C ALA A 359 -11.33 11.86 14.00
N CYS A 360 -11.25 11.83 12.68
CA CYS A 360 -10.36 10.93 11.94
C CYS A 360 -9.05 11.64 11.58
N VAL A 361 -7.93 11.01 11.90
CA VAL A 361 -6.58 11.50 11.56
C VAL A 361 -5.88 10.50 10.65
N VAL A 362 -5.00 10.99 9.79
CA VAL A 362 -4.18 10.12 8.93
C VAL A 362 -3.19 9.35 9.80
N LYS A 363 -3.15 8.02 9.64
CA LYS A 363 -2.16 7.18 10.32
C LYS A 363 -0.75 7.68 10.09
N GLN A 364 0.09 7.63 11.12
CA GLN A 364 1.41 8.24 11.09
C GLN A 364 2.26 7.79 9.89
N TYR A 365 2.24 6.49 9.55
CA TYR A 365 2.99 5.96 8.40
C TYR A 365 2.40 6.31 7.03
N CYS A 366 1.20 6.90 6.96
CA CYS A 366 0.54 7.35 5.74
C CYS A 366 0.61 8.87 5.51
N LYS A 367 1.08 9.66 6.49
CA LYS A 367 1.28 11.11 6.35
C LYS A 367 2.34 11.42 5.29
N SER A 368 2.16 12.43 4.44
CA SER A 368 3.17 12.93 3.50
C SER A 368 4.46 13.34 4.20
N LEU A 369 5.56 13.51 3.45
CA LEU A 369 6.84 13.97 4.03
C LEU A 369 6.70 15.36 4.67
N GLU A 370 5.84 16.22 4.12
CA GLU A 370 5.55 17.56 4.65
C GLU A 370 4.78 17.47 5.97
N GLU A 371 3.80 16.57 6.07
CA GLU A 371 3.05 16.33 7.31
C GLU A 371 3.91 15.74 8.43
N VAL A 372 4.99 15.02 8.11
CA VAL A 372 5.92 14.46 9.10
C VAL A 372 7.06 15.43 9.46
N GLY A 373 7.56 16.20 8.47
CA GLY A 373 8.69 17.13 8.63
C GLY A 373 8.30 18.57 9.03
N GLY A 374 7.02 18.90 9.01
CA GLY A 374 6.44 20.25 9.18
C GLY A 374 6.62 20.95 10.55
N LYS A 375 7.60 20.55 11.37
CA LYS A 375 8.05 21.33 12.52
C LYS A 375 9.41 22.03 12.32
N LYS A 376 10.04 22.00 11.12
CA LYS A 376 11.39 22.59 10.93
C LYS A 376 11.72 23.36 9.63
N GLN A 377 10.76 23.79 8.82
CA GLN A 377 11.04 24.76 7.74
C GLN A 377 10.06 25.94 7.78
N GLN A 378 10.34 26.86 8.70
CA GLN A 378 9.81 28.22 8.70
C GLN A 378 10.98 29.15 9.04
N LYS A 379 11.85 29.40 8.05
CA LYS A 379 12.78 30.54 8.03
C LYS A 379 13.40 30.66 6.64
N ASP A 380 12.62 31.21 5.72
CA ASP A 380 13.14 32.01 4.62
C ASP A 380 12.33 33.30 4.64
N GLN A 381 12.85 34.28 5.37
CA GLN A 381 12.44 35.68 5.28
C GLN A 381 13.72 36.46 4.98
N PRO A 382 13.80 37.20 3.85
CA PRO A 382 15.03 37.85 3.45
C PRO A 382 15.13 39.20 4.15
N GLU A 383 16.21 39.43 4.90
CA GLU A 383 16.62 40.78 5.33
C GLU A 383 18.01 41.09 4.81
N SER A 384 18.02 41.94 3.79
CA SER A 384 19.11 42.79 3.40
C SER A 384 19.53 43.72 4.55
N GLU A 385 20.82 44.07 4.54
CA GLU A 385 21.44 45.31 5.09
C GLU A 385 22.26 45.24 6.40
N LYS A 386 23.54 45.65 6.22
CA LYS A 386 24.42 46.41 7.12
C LYS A 386 25.38 45.67 8.08
N LYS A 387 26.59 45.45 7.54
CA LYS A 387 27.94 45.77 8.06
C LYS A 387 28.05 46.43 9.46
N ALA A 388 28.99 45.89 10.26
CA ALA A 388 30.11 46.57 10.96
C ALA A 388 30.58 45.65 12.14
N GLU A 389 31.71 44.96 12.05
CA GLU A 389 33.09 45.36 12.45
C GLU A 389 33.49 44.95 13.89
N ASN A 390 34.71 44.40 13.99
CA ASN A 390 35.64 44.30 15.14
C ASN A 390 35.66 43.04 16.07
N MET A 391 36.41 42.02 15.60
CA MET A 391 37.62 41.32 16.17
C MET A 391 38.18 41.70 17.59
N PRO A 392 39.16 40.95 18.19
CA PRO A 392 39.34 39.49 18.46
C PRO A 392 40.18 39.16 19.77
N GLU A 393 40.71 37.93 19.88
CA GLU A 393 41.86 37.43 20.72
C GLU A 393 41.60 37.15 22.23
N THR A 394 42.15 36.13 22.94
CA THR A 394 43.30 35.22 22.78
C THR A 394 43.26 34.05 23.81
N THR A 395 43.76 32.86 23.39
CA THR A 395 44.58 31.81 24.09
C THR A 395 44.21 31.17 25.46
N GLY A 396 44.34 29.84 25.54
CA GLY A 396 44.65 29.10 26.78
C GLY A 396 44.50 27.57 26.73
N ASN A 397 45.60 26.85 26.49
CA ASN A 397 45.74 25.38 26.62
C ASN A 397 45.85 24.94 28.11
N ALA A 398 45.36 23.75 28.47
CA ALA A 398 46.11 22.66 29.14
C ALA A 398 45.20 21.63 29.88
N SER A 399 45.65 20.38 29.79
CA SER A 399 45.18 19.10 30.36
C SER A 399 45.05 19.04 31.90
N HIS A 400 44.17 18.18 32.43
CA HIS A 400 44.51 17.24 33.53
C HIS A 400 43.39 16.28 34.00
N HIS A 401 43.86 15.09 34.40
CA HIS A 401 43.37 14.16 35.43
C HIS A 401 42.29 13.09 35.18
N GLN A 402 42.78 11.84 35.33
CA GLN A 402 42.10 10.57 35.56
C GLN A 402 41.35 10.54 36.91
N HIS A 403 40.26 9.75 36.99
CA HIS A 403 39.98 8.92 38.16
C HIS A 403 39.20 7.65 37.78
N ARG A 404 39.52 6.60 38.54
CA ARG A 404 39.32 5.15 38.43
C ARG A 404 38.02 4.71 39.14
N HIS A 405 37.57 3.46 38.93
CA HIS A 405 36.77 2.52 39.78
C HIS A 405 35.78 1.76 38.88
N HIS A 406 35.49 0.45 38.98
CA HIS A 406 36.04 -0.73 39.67
C HIS A 406 35.38 -1.98 39.02
N HIS A 407 36.14 -3.10 38.98
CA HIS A 407 35.81 -4.56 39.02
C HIS A 407 34.48 -5.15 38.45
N GLY A 408 34.46 -6.35 37.87
CA GLY A 408 35.48 -7.40 37.88
C GLY A 408 35.23 -8.57 36.91
N ASP A 409 36.32 -9.29 36.67
CA ASP A 409 36.44 -10.54 35.90
C ASP A 409 35.85 -11.76 36.64
N SER A 410 35.42 -12.77 35.89
CA SER A 410 35.83 -14.17 36.11
C SER A 410 35.49 -15.06 34.91
N SER A 411 36.55 -15.73 34.44
CA SER A 411 36.67 -16.79 33.43
C SER A 411 36.36 -18.19 33.96
N SER A 412 35.99 -19.13 33.07
CA SER A 412 36.36 -20.59 33.03
C SER A 412 35.24 -21.38 32.34
N GLU A 413 35.44 -21.91 31.14
CA GLU A 413 35.91 -23.29 30.81
C GLU A 413 34.90 -24.43 31.07
N SER A 414 34.58 -25.10 29.96
CA SER A 414 34.25 -26.53 29.73
C SER A 414 33.65 -27.38 30.85
N HIS A 415 32.53 -28.05 30.56
CA HIS A 415 32.32 -29.46 30.93
C HIS A 415 31.20 -30.10 30.08
N GLU A 416 31.55 -31.20 29.40
CA GLU A 416 30.64 -32.23 28.89
C GLU A 416 29.79 -32.80 30.03
N GLN A 417 28.53 -33.17 29.76
CA GLN A 417 28.04 -34.55 29.99
C GLN A 417 26.61 -34.79 29.47
N HIS A 418 26.48 -35.99 28.92
CA HIS A 418 25.32 -36.72 28.40
C HIS A 418 24.02 -36.62 29.20
N HIS A 419 22.89 -36.72 28.48
CA HIS A 419 21.83 -37.67 28.84
C HIS A 419 21.12 -38.21 27.58
N HIS A 420 21.27 -39.52 27.36
CA HIS A 420 20.40 -40.36 26.53
C HIS A 420 19.00 -40.45 27.15
N HIS A 421 17.96 -40.52 26.32
CA HIS A 421 16.95 -41.57 26.47
C HIS A 421 16.27 -41.87 25.14
N HIS A 422 16.08 -43.18 24.95
CA HIS A 422 15.69 -43.90 23.75
C HIS A 422 14.25 -44.41 23.90
N HIS A 423 13.63 -44.75 22.76
CA HIS A 423 12.47 -45.64 22.55
C HIS A 423 11.04 -45.09 22.76
N HIS A 424 10.34 -44.85 21.64
CA HIS A 424 9.44 -45.86 21.07
C HIS A 424 9.39 -45.77 19.55
#